data_AF-A0A1V4YZS0-F1
#
_entry.id   AF-A0A1V4YZS0-F1
#
_cell.length_a   1.000
_cell.length_b   1.000
_cell.length_c   1.000
_cell.angle_alpha   90.00
_cell.angle_beta   90.00
_cell.angle_gamma   90.00
#
_symmetry.space_group_name_H-M   'P 1'
#
loop_
_entity.id
_entity.type
_entity.pdbx_description
1 polymer ?
#
loop_
_entity_poly.entity_id
_entity_poly.type
_entity_poly.pdbx_seq_one_letter_code
_entity_poly.pdbx_strand_id
1 'polypeptide(L)'
;MFFLGPLIGGFLTAYLSREYEGHPTMDEKDGAVEGGISGVIGGIIIGLLFILGFGALSAVIGLIFAKIGLVAGTITVILGLFITVVSVFIGAVLGAIGGIIGISIKPEEYR
;
A
#
# COMPACT_ATOMS: atom_id res chain seq x y z
N MET A 1 -11.46 6.57 -1.50
CA MET A 1 -10.48 7.53 -0.93
C MET A 1 -9.30 6.82 -0.26
N PHE A 2 -9.50 5.90 0.69
CA PHE A 2 -8.39 5.18 1.40
C PHE A 2 -7.48 4.29 0.53
N PHE A 3 -7.96 3.84 -0.64
CA PHE A 3 -7.28 2.84 -1.48
C PHE A 3 -6.47 3.43 -2.64
N LEU A 4 -6.59 4.73 -2.90
CA LEU A 4 -5.83 5.39 -3.97
C LEU A 4 -4.37 5.64 -3.57
N GLY A 5 -4.09 5.82 -2.27
CA GLY A 5 -2.74 6.04 -1.77
C GLY A 5 -1.78 4.92 -2.17
N PRO A 6 -2.07 3.65 -1.85
CA PRO A 6 -1.22 2.53 -2.23
C PRO A 6 -1.06 2.39 -3.75
N LEU A 7 -2.14 2.57 -4.52
CA LEU A 7 -2.12 2.53 -5.98
C LEU A 7 -1.19 3.61 -6.58
N ILE A 8 -1.35 4.87 -6.16
CA ILE A 8 -0.53 5.99 -6.62
C ILE A 8 0.91 5.85 -6.13
N GLY A 9 1.11 5.37 -4.91
CA GLY A 9 2.43 5.10 -4.34
C GLY A 9 3.18 4.05 -5.16
N GLY A 10 2.55 2.91 -5.43
CA GLY A 10 3.16 1.87 -6.25
C GLY A 10 3.46 2.34 -7.68
N PHE A 11 2.53 3.11 -8.27
CA PHE A 11 2.74 3.74 -9.58
C PHE A 11 3.94 4.68 -9.60
N LEU A 12 4.05 5.60 -8.63
CA LEU A 12 5.17 6.53 -8.54
C LEU A 12 6.49 5.81 -8.30
N THR A 13 6.52 4.78 -7.45
CA THR A 13 7.72 3.99 -7.19
C THR A 13 8.24 3.32 -8.45
N ALA A 14 7.37 2.65 -9.21
CA ALA A 14 7.78 2.00 -10.46
C ALA A 14 8.13 3.01 -11.56
N TYR A 15 7.35 4.08 -11.71
CA TYR A 15 7.57 5.10 -12.74
C TYR A 15 8.86 5.91 -12.53
N LEU A 16 9.19 6.24 -11.27
CA LEU A 16 10.39 7.01 -10.93
C LEU A 16 11.62 6.13 -10.68
N SER A 17 11.47 4.81 -10.64
CA SER A 17 12.61 3.91 -10.46
C SER A 17 13.58 4.06 -11.63
N ARG A 18 14.84 4.37 -11.31
CA ARG A 18 15.96 4.46 -12.25
C ARG A 18 16.71 3.14 -12.41
N GLU A 19 16.34 2.13 -11.63
CA GLU A 19 17.00 0.81 -11.65
C GLU A 19 16.95 0.16 -13.05
N TYR A 20 16.00 0.63 -13.88
CA TYR A 20 15.73 0.10 -15.21
C TYR A 20 16.32 0.95 -16.35
N GLU A 21 16.83 2.16 -16.08
CA GLU A 21 17.44 3.01 -17.12
C GLU A 21 18.73 2.34 -17.65
N GLY A 22 18.64 1.67 -18.81
CA GLY A 22 19.79 1.16 -19.56
C GLY A 22 19.99 -0.36 -19.57
N HIS A 23 19.01 -1.18 -19.14
CA HIS A 23 19.07 -2.63 -19.32
C HIS A 23 18.54 -3.02 -20.72
N PRO A 24 19.39 -3.44 -21.68
CA PRO A 24 18.98 -3.68 -23.07
C PRO A 24 18.09 -4.92 -23.29
N THR A 25 17.73 -5.63 -22.20
CA THR A 25 17.08 -6.96 -22.25
C THR A 25 15.95 -7.10 -21.24
N MET A 26 15.28 -6.02 -20.82
CA MET A 26 14.05 -6.18 -20.06
C MET A 26 12.89 -6.48 -21.01
N ASP A 27 12.51 -7.75 -21.07
CA ASP A 27 11.27 -8.17 -21.72
C ASP A 27 10.08 -7.55 -20.97
N GLU A 28 8.98 -7.30 -21.67
CA GLU A 28 7.83 -6.56 -21.12
C GLU A 28 7.25 -7.21 -19.86
N LYS A 29 7.42 -8.55 -19.77
CA LYS A 29 7.07 -9.38 -18.61
C LYS A 29 7.97 -9.13 -17.40
N ASP A 30 9.27 -8.92 -17.60
CA ASP A 30 10.21 -8.69 -16.50
C ASP A 30 9.95 -7.32 -15.87
N GLY A 31 9.68 -6.30 -16.69
CA GLY A 31 9.23 -4.99 -16.21
C GLY A 31 7.94 -5.05 -15.40
N ALA A 32 6.95 -5.84 -15.83
CA ALA A 32 5.70 -6.01 -15.08
C ALA A 32 5.90 -6.70 -13.72
N VAL A 33 6.79 -7.70 -13.65
CA VAL A 33 7.11 -8.38 -12.38
C VAL A 33 7.78 -7.42 -11.42
N GLU A 34 8.75 -6.64 -11.89
CA GLU A 34 9.49 -5.70 -11.06
C GLU A 34 8.68 -4.46 -10.68
N GLY A 35 7.84 -3.95 -11.59
CA GLY A 35 6.81 -2.97 -11.29
C GLY A 35 5.83 -3.48 -10.23
N GLY A 36 5.44 -4.75 -10.30
CA GLY A 36 4.63 -5.39 -9.27
C GLY A 36 5.33 -5.43 -7.90
N ILE A 37 6.59 -5.83 -7.84
CA ILE A 37 7.37 -5.93 -6.60
C ILE A 37 7.59 -4.54 -5.97
N SER A 38 8.07 -3.58 -6.76
CA SER A 38 8.25 -2.20 -6.31
C SER A 38 6.92 -1.55 -5.89
N GLY A 39 5.84 -1.89 -6.61
CA GLY A 39 4.48 -1.53 -6.29
C GLY A 39 4.01 -2.07 -4.94
N VAL A 40 4.25 -3.35 -4.65
CA VAL A 40 3.96 -3.96 -3.33
C VAL A 40 4.71 -3.22 -2.22
N ILE A 41 6.00 -2.93 -2.44
CA ILE A 41 6.83 -2.23 -1.45
C ILE A 41 6.27 -0.82 -1.19
N GLY A 42 6.00 -0.04 -2.24
CA GLY A 42 5.39 1.29 -2.12
C GLY A 42 4.00 1.26 -1.47
N GLY A 43 3.18 0.27 -1.84
CA GLY A 43 1.85 0.05 -1.27
C GLY A 43 1.89 -0.33 0.21
N ILE A 44 2.85 -1.14 0.64
CA ILE A 44 3.08 -1.50 2.04
C ILE A 44 3.57 -0.30 2.84
N ILE A 45 4.50 0.50 2.32
CA ILE A 45 5.02 1.71 3.00
C ILE A 45 3.87 2.71 3.24
N ILE A 46 3.10 3.01 2.20
CA ILE A 46 1.92 3.89 2.32
C ILE A 46 0.87 3.27 3.23
N GLY A 47 0.66 1.96 3.13
CA GLY A 47 -0.24 1.20 4.01
C GLY A 47 0.15 1.33 5.48
N LEU A 48 1.42 1.15 5.83
CA LEU A 48 1.96 1.29 7.19
C LEU A 48 1.85 2.73 7.71
N LEU A 49 2.10 3.73 6.87
CA LEU A 49 1.87 5.14 7.21
C LEU A 49 0.39 5.40 7.51
N PHE A 50 -0.51 4.76 6.76
CA PHE A 50 -1.94 4.78 7.05
C PHE A 50 -2.28 4.08 8.38
N ILE A 51 -1.63 2.98 8.74
CA ILE A 51 -1.81 2.32 10.04
C ILE A 51 -1.40 3.25 11.18
N LEU A 52 -0.32 4.02 11.05
CA LEU A 52 0.05 5.03 12.05
C LEU A 52 -1.07 6.07 12.26
N GLY A 53 -1.73 6.51 11.18
CA GLY A 53 -2.92 7.36 11.26
C GLY A 53 -4.15 6.64 11.82
N PHE A 54 -4.33 5.36 11.49
CA PHE A 54 -5.43 4.52 11.96
C PHE A 54 -5.29 4.16 13.45
N GLY A 55 -4.06 4.06 13.96
CA GLY A 55 -3.77 3.86 15.38
C GLY A 55 -4.28 5.01 16.25
N ALA A 56 -4.16 6.25 15.78
CA ALA A 56 -4.75 7.40 16.46
C ALA A 56 -6.30 7.32 16.48
N LEU A 57 -6.92 6.95 15.37
CA LEU A 57 -8.36 6.73 15.27
C LEU A 57 -8.84 5.60 16.18
N SER A 58 -8.11 4.48 16.22
CA SER A 58 -8.42 3.33 17.07
C SER A 58 -8.23 3.63 18.56
N ALA A 59 -7.27 4.49 18.92
CA ALA A 59 -7.06 4.96 20.29
C ALA A 59 -8.19 5.91 20.73
N VAL A 60 -8.63 6.83 19.87
CA VAL A 60 -9.77 7.72 20.14
C VAL A 60 -11.06 6.91 20.30
N ILE A 61 -11.30 5.95 19.40
CA ILE A 61 -12.42 5.02 19.49
C ILE A 61 -12.34 4.21 20.79
N GLY A 62 -11.19 3.61 21.10
CA GLY A 62 -10.95 2.88 22.34
C GLY A 62 -11.21 3.71 23.60
N LEU A 63 -10.85 5.01 23.59
CA LEU A 63 -11.08 5.93 24.70
C LEU A 63 -12.58 6.26 24.88
N ILE A 64 -13.34 6.35 23.78
CA ILE A 64 -14.80 6.50 23.82
C ILE A 64 -15.44 5.23 24.40
N PHE A 65 -14.98 4.05 24.00
CA PHE A 65 -15.53 2.76 24.44
C PHE A 65 -15.05 2.32 25.83
N ALA A 66 -13.93 2.85 26.35
CA ALA A 66 -13.53 2.67 27.74
C ALA A 66 -14.60 3.19 28.72
N LYS A 67 -15.46 4.13 28.30
CA LYS A 67 -16.64 4.54 29.06
C LYS A 67 -17.84 3.59 28.97
N ILE A 68 -17.84 2.66 28.02
CA ILE A 68 -18.98 1.79 27.65
C ILE A 68 -18.83 0.36 28.23
N GLY A 69 -17.62 0.00 28.70
CA GLY A 69 -17.35 -1.24 29.42
C GLY A 69 -16.28 -2.11 28.74
N LEU A 70 -15.58 -2.91 29.55
CA LEU A 70 -14.36 -3.63 29.16
C LEU A 70 -14.59 -4.59 27.96
N VAL A 71 -15.74 -5.26 27.92
CA VAL A 71 -16.11 -6.19 26.84
C VAL A 71 -16.29 -5.48 25.49
N ALA A 72 -16.96 -4.32 25.48
CA ALA A 72 -17.18 -3.53 24.26
C ALA A 72 -15.86 -2.96 23.73
N GLY A 73 -14.98 -2.52 24.64
CA GLY A 73 -13.63 -2.08 24.29
C GLY A 73 -12.81 -3.18 23.62
N THR A 74 -12.77 -4.39 24.18
CA THR A 74 -12.00 -5.51 23.62
C THR A 74 -12.50 -5.91 22.23
N ILE A 75 -13.80 -6.02 22.00
CA ILE A 75 -14.37 -6.35 20.69
C ILE A 75 -13.96 -5.29 19.64
N THR A 76 -13.99 -4.02 20.02
CA THR A 76 -13.65 -2.91 19.12
C THR A 76 -12.17 -2.92 18.72
N VAL A 77 -11.28 -3.21 19.67
CA VAL A 77 -9.84 -3.37 19.38
C VAL A 77 -9.59 -4.54 18.43
N ILE A 78 -10.23 -5.69 18.67
CA ILE A 78 -10.11 -6.86 17.79
C ILE A 78 -10.62 -6.54 16.38
N LEU A 79 -11.77 -5.88 16.27
CA LEU A 79 -12.34 -5.48 14.98
C LEU A 79 -11.44 -4.48 14.25
N GLY A 80 -10.94 -3.47 14.98
CA GLY A 80 -10.04 -2.46 14.43
C GLY A 80 -8.75 -3.07 13.92
N LEU A 81 -8.14 -3.99 14.68
CA LEU A 81 -6.97 -4.74 14.25
C LEU A 81 -7.26 -5.57 12.99
N PHE A 82 -8.38 -6.30 12.97
CA PHE A 82 -8.78 -7.11 11.83
C PHE A 82 -8.95 -6.27 10.55
N ILE A 83 -9.68 -5.17 10.63
CA ILE A 83 -9.87 -4.23 9.52
C ILE A 83 -8.53 -3.65 9.06
N THR A 84 -7.63 -3.34 9.99
CA THR A 84 -6.29 -2.83 9.68
C THR A 84 -5.50 -3.84 8.86
N VAL A 85 -5.44 -5.10 9.31
CA VAL A 85 -4.72 -6.17 8.60
C VAL A 85 -5.29 -6.37 7.20
N VAL A 86 -6.61 -6.46 7.05
CA VAL A 86 -7.27 -6.60 5.74
C VAL A 86 -6.94 -5.40 4.84
N SER A 87 -6.94 -4.19 5.38
CA SER A 87 -6.61 -2.97 4.63
C SER A 87 -5.17 -2.96 4.13
N VAL A 88 -4.22 -3.49 4.91
CA VAL A 88 -2.81 -3.63 4.48
C VAL A 88 -2.69 -4.60 3.30
N PHE A 89 -3.36 -5.75 3.35
CA PHE A 89 -3.36 -6.70 2.24
C PHE A 89 -3.92 -6.08 0.96
N ILE A 90 -5.04 -5.36 1.06
CA ILE A 90 -5.63 -4.66 -0.08
C ILE A 90 -4.67 -3.59 -0.60
N GLY A 91 -4.02 -2.84 0.30
CA GLY A 91 -3.02 -1.83 -0.06
C GLY A 91 -1.82 -2.41 -0.80
N ALA A 92 -1.30 -3.56 -0.38
CA ALA A 92 -0.21 -4.24 -1.06
C ALA A 92 -0.59 -4.67 -2.49
N VAL A 93 -1.78 -5.25 -2.67
CA VAL A 93 -2.30 -5.65 -3.99
C VAL A 93 -2.48 -4.44 -4.90
N LEU A 94 -3.07 -3.36 -4.38
CA LEU A 94 -3.26 -2.13 -5.14
C LEU A 94 -1.94 -1.45 -5.48
N GLY A 95 -0.97 -1.48 -4.58
CA GLY A 95 0.39 -1.02 -4.86
C GLY A 95 1.02 -1.79 -6.00
N ALA A 96 0.91 -3.13 -6.00
CA ALA A 96 1.39 -3.98 -7.09
C ALA A 96 0.79 -3.58 -8.45
N ILE A 97 -0.54 -3.40 -8.49
CA ILE A 97 -1.25 -2.96 -9.69
C ILE A 97 -0.75 -1.58 -10.13
N GLY A 98 -0.59 -0.66 -9.20
CA GLY A 98 -0.06 0.68 -9.47
C GLY A 98 1.32 0.63 -10.11
N GLY A 99 2.21 -0.19 -9.56
CA GLY A 99 3.57 -0.33 -10.07
C GLY A 99 3.65 -1.00 -11.44
N ILE A 100 2.78 -1.99 -11.73
CA ILE A 100 2.63 -2.54 -13.09
C ILE A 100 2.19 -1.43 -14.06
N ILE A 101 1.21 -0.61 -13.70
CA ILE A 101 0.78 0.51 -14.55
C ILE A 101 1.93 1.49 -14.76
N GLY A 102 2.67 1.82 -13.69
CA GLY A 102 3.79 2.77 -13.70
C GLY A 102 4.91 2.37 -14.66
N ILE A 103 5.28 1.10 -14.70
CA ILE A 103 6.30 0.61 -15.63
C ILE A 103 5.78 0.58 -17.08
N SER A 104 4.51 0.23 -17.29
CA SER A 104 3.92 0.07 -18.63
C SER A 104 3.81 1.39 -19.38
N ILE A 105 3.65 2.51 -18.67
CA ILE A 105 3.57 3.85 -19.28
C ILE A 105 4.92 4.57 -19.33
N LYS A 106 5.98 4.00 -18.73
CA LYS A 106 7.30 4.63 -18.71
C LYS A 106 7.87 4.61 -20.14
N PRO A 107 8.35 5.75 -20.68
CA PRO A 107 8.86 5.82 -22.05
C PRO A 107 10.04 4.86 -22.26
N GLU A 108 10.12 4.22 -23.44
CA GLU A 108 11.20 3.28 -23.79
C GLU A 108 12.62 3.86 -23.65
N GLU A 109 12.76 5.18 -23.77
CA GLU A 109 14.04 5.89 -23.59
C GLU A 109 14.54 5.88 -22.12
N TYR A 110 13.64 5.56 -21.18
CA TYR A 110 13.87 5.51 -19.73
C TYR A 110 13.50 4.15 -19.10
N ARG A 111 13.14 3.18 -19.93
CA ARG A 111 12.67 1.86 -19.52
C ARG A 111 13.81 0.83 -19.60
#